data_AF-A0A7C7PIF7-F1
#
_entry.id   AF-A0A7C7PIF7-F1
#
_cell.length_a   1.000
_cell.length_b   1.000
_cell.length_c   1.000
_cell.angle_alpha   90.00
_cell.angle_beta   90.00
_cell.angle_gamma   90.00
#
_symmetry.space_group_name_H-M   'P 1'
#
loop_
_entity.id
_entity.type
_entity.pdbx_description
1 polymer ?
#
loop_
_entity_poly.entity_id
_entity_poly.type
_entity_poly.pdbx_seq_one_letter_code
_entity_poly.pdbx_strand_id
1 'polypeptide(L)'
;MTSTPFEEAVYSGFDYLLGGSAIDHDGLLGMSAWYDDDVTNDSDNNGITDDDHDSVDSIVGADALVFNWDIDDRVDSDDDGDTTNDWQPQSEDGFVFVNWSSPGEIYVILEVCTGIGVCEEKGYPLRIRDPAEKDDSLADFSLDSLLPKAEDSGILLGVLLMLLLVLGWIVMRQPTEVEIDAQEAVDAYDVSQVVTEGGVLGMDHHAPPPKPKHLTKDDRRSKESGYVRPVTSRRRR
;
A
#
# COMPACT_ATOMS: atom_id res chain seq x y z
N MET A 1 -7.99 25.18 -12.51
CA MET A 1 -7.18 23.96 -12.31
C MET A 1 -6.11 24.33 -11.30
N THR A 2 -6.17 23.80 -10.08
CA THR A 2 -5.13 23.97 -9.07
C THR A 2 -3.93 23.15 -9.53
N SER A 3 -2.97 23.79 -10.19
CA SER A 3 -1.65 23.19 -10.45
C SER A 3 -0.93 23.11 -9.12
N THR A 4 -0.87 21.95 -8.49
CA THR A 4 0.04 21.75 -7.35
C THR A 4 1.46 21.60 -7.90
N PRO A 5 2.48 22.21 -7.27
CA PRO A 5 3.86 22.09 -7.74
C PRO A 5 4.43 20.68 -7.55
N PHE A 6 3.72 19.78 -6.85
CA PHE A 6 4.11 18.40 -6.64
C PHE A 6 3.07 17.40 -7.17
N GLU A 7 3.57 16.29 -7.73
CA GLU A 7 2.78 15.11 -8.14
C GLU A 7 2.58 14.12 -6.98
N GLU A 8 3.46 14.13 -5.97
CA GLU A 8 3.42 13.27 -4.79
C GLU A 8 3.19 14.10 -3.51
N ALA A 9 2.83 13.42 -2.40
CA ALA A 9 2.72 14.04 -1.10
C ALA A 9 4.08 14.58 -0.61
N VAL A 10 4.06 15.78 -0.04
CA VAL A 10 5.22 16.44 0.56
C VAL A 10 5.26 16.13 2.06
N TYR A 11 6.44 15.79 2.58
CA TYR A 11 6.67 15.40 3.97
C TYR A 11 7.71 16.32 4.62
N SER A 12 7.56 16.58 5.92
CA SER A 12 8.54 17.37 6.67
C SER A 12 9.86 16.62 6.85
N GLY A 13 10.98 17.35 6.84
CA GLY A 13 12.32 16.83 7.11
C GLY A 13 13.04 16.21 5.90
N PHE A 14 12.46 16.31 4.71
CA PHE A 14 13.08 15.89 3.45
C PHE A 14 13.46 17.10 2.59
N ASP A 15 14.43 16.87 1.70
CA ASP A 15 14.89 17.85 0.73
C ASP A 15 14.07 17.75 -0.57
N TYR A 16 13.59 18.89 -1.03
CA TYR A 16 12.82 19.04 -2.26
C TYR A 16 13.51 20.03 -3.21
N LEU A 17 13.31 19.81 -4.50
CA LEU A 17 13.75 20.69 -5.57
C LEU A 17 12.53 21.37 -6.17
N LEU A 18 12.47 22.70 -6.07
CA LEU A 18 11.45 23.51 -6.70
C LEU A 18 11.98 24.12 -7.99
N GLY A 19 11.27 23.89 -9.09
CA GLY A 19 11.55 24.44 -10.41
C GLY A 19 10.35 25.17 -10.95
N GLY A 20 10.57 26.36 -11.50
CA GLY A 20 9.57 27.17 -12.18
C GLY A 20 9.75 27.10 -13.68
N SER A 21 8.65 27.26 -14.42
CA SER A 21 8.72 27.52 -15.86
C SER A 21 7.72 28.61 -16.18
N ALA A 22 8.22 29.66 -16.82
CA ALA A 22 7.45 30.78 -17.31
C ALA A 22 7.74 30.98 -18.79
N ILE A 23 6.83 31.67 -19.46
CA ILE A 23 6.89 31.92 -20.89
C ILE A 23 6.70 33.42 -21.09
N ASP A 24 7.71 34.07 -21.65
CA ASP A 24 7.53 35.41 -22.19
C ASP A 24 6.98 35.33 -23.62
N HIS A 25 5.78 35.91 -23.81
CA HIS A 25 5.13 35.91 -25.11
C HIS A 25 5.84 36.82 -26.11
N ASP A 26 6.42 37.92 -25.66
CA ASP A 26 7.06 38.90 -26.54
C ASP A 26 8.32 38.29 -27.19
N GLY A 27 9.13 37.57 -26.42
CA GLY A 27 10.26 36.80 -26.96
C GLY A 27 9.84 35.67 -27.90
N LEU A 28 8.73 34.97 -27.61
CA LEU A 28 8.18 33.93 -28.50
C LEU A 28 7.75 34.47 -29.86
N LEU A 29 7.26 35.72 -29.90
CA LEU A 29 6.89 36.41 -31.13
C LEU A 29 8.11 36.96 -31.90
N GLY A 30 9.32 36.76 -31.38
CA GLY A 30 10.56 37.24 -31.98
C GLY A 30 10.83 38.72 -31.71
N MET A 31 10.20 39.30 -30.68
CA MET A 31 10.56 40.63 -30.22
C MET A 31 11.86 40.54 -29.42
N SER A 32 12.73 41.53 -29.62
CA SER A 32 13.94 41.73 -28.83
C SER A 32 14.03 43.20 -28.48
N ALA A 33 14.51 43.49 -27.28
CA ALA A 33 14.72 44.83 -26.79
C ALA A 33 15.96 44.85 -25.89
N TRP A 34 16.55 46.01 -25.73
CA TRP A 34 17.79 46.27 -24.98
C TRP A 34 17.72 47.67 -24.39
N TYR A 35 18.58 47.94 -23.40
CA TYR A 35 18.78 49.28 -22.87
C TYR A 35 20.10 49.85 -23.40
N ASP A 36 20.03 51.13 -23.77
CA ASP A 36 21.17 52.03 -23.86
C ASP A 36 21.29 52.72 -22.49
N ASP A 37 22.38 52.46 -21.78
CA ASP A 37 22.59 52.95 -20.42
C ASP A 37 23.20 54.36 -20.41
N ASP A 38 23.82 54.80 -21.52
CA ASP A 38 24.43 56.12 -21.69
C ASP A 38 24.33 56.63 -23.13
N VAL A 39 23.28 57.42 -23.37
CA VAL A 39 22.99 58.13 -24.63
C VAL A 39 24.10 59.05 -25.18
N THR A 40 25.20 59.22 -24.44
CA THR A 40 26.35 60.05 -24.84
C THR A 40 27.61 59.24 -25.16
N ASN A 41 27.62 57.95 -24.85
CA ASN A 41 28.69 57.03 -25.20
C ASN A 41 28.36 56.35 -26.54
N ASP A 42 29.38 55.88 -27.26
CA ASP A 42 29.23 55.11 -28.50
C ASP A 42 30.00 53.80 -28.28
N SER A 43 29.33 52.86 -27.59
CA SER A 43 29.91 51.60 -27.11
C SER A 43 30.25 50.64 -28.25
N ASP A 44 29.41 50.56 -29.28
CA ASP A 44 29.67 49.74 -30.46
C ASP A 44 30.53 50.46 -31.53
N ASN A 45 30.76 51.76 -31.30
CA ASN A 45 31.60 52.64 -32.08
C ASN A 45 31.08 52.88 -33.53
N ASN A 46 29.76 52.78 -33.73
CA ASN A 46 29.08 52.94 -35.01
C ASN A 46 28.86 54.42 -35.41
N GLY A 47 29.08 55.37 -34.49
CA GLY A 47 28.95 56.81 -34.68
C GLY A 47 27.57 57.39 -34.33
N ILE A 48 26.67 56.58 -33.79
CA ILE A 48 25.38 56.92 -33.19
C ILE A 48 25.53 56.59 -31.71
N THR A 49 25.25 57.57 -30.84
CA THR A 49 25.46 57.41 -29.38
C THR A 49 24.20 57.04 -28.62
N ASP A 50 23.05 56.93 -29.30
CA ASP A 50 21.74 56.75 -28.67
C ASP A 50 21.03 55.44 -29.09
N ASP A 51 21.78 54.49 -29.67
CA ASP A 51 21.28 53.18 -30.10
C ASP A 51 22.14 52.01 -29.63
N ASP A 52 23.02 52.24 -28.65
CA ASP A 52 23.92 51.22 -28.13
C ASP A 52 23.16 50.09 -27.42
N HIS A 53 23.59 48.87 -27.68
CA HIS A 53 23.16 47.68 -26.95
C HIS A 53 24.14 47.41 -25.81
N ASP A 54 24.16 48.27 -24.80
CA ASP A 54 25.10 48.14 -23.68
C ASP A 54 24.84 46.87 -22.84
N SER A 55 23.59 46.42 -22.80
CA SER A 55 23.21 45.14 -22.20
C SER A 55 23.48 43.97 -23.16
N VAL A 56 24.28 43.00 -22.71
CA VAL A 56 24.68 41.81 -23.50
C VAL A 56 23.49 40.91 -23.86
N ASP A 57 22.46 40.89 -23.01
CA ASP A 57 21.29 40.03 -23.15
C ASP A 57 20.02 40.84 -23.41
N SER A 58 19.13 40.31 -24.24
CA SER A 58 17.81 40.91 -24.51
C SER A 58 17.01 41.01 -23.22
N ILE A 59 16.38 42.15 -22.95
CA ILE A 59 15.47 42.35 -21.80
C ILE A 59 14.10 41.68 -21.98
N VAL A 60 13.86 41.14 -23.18
CA VAL A 60 12.66 40.41 -23.59
C VAL A 60 13.07 39.00 -24.00
N GLY A 61 12.29 38.00 -23.59
CA GLY A 61 12.50 36.59 -23.89
C GLY A 61 12.79 35.74 -22.65
N ALA A 62 12.99 34.45 -22.89
CA ALA A 62 13.14 33.45 -21.83
C ALA A 62 14.40 33.68 -20.98
N ASP A 63 15.48 34.15 -21.59
CA ASP A 63 16.76 34.40 -20.91
C ASP A 63 16.72 35.67 -20.04
N ALA A 64 15.72 36.54 -20.24
CA ALA A 64 15.51 37.77 -19.48
C ALA A 64 14.67 37.55 -18.20
N LEU A 65 14.10 36.36 -18.01
CA LEU A 65 13.20 36.07 -16.90
C LEU A 65 14.00 35.74 -15.64
N VAL A 66 13.68 36.43 -14.56
CA VAL A 66 14.24 36.20 -13.23
C VAL A 66 13.19 35.52 -12.37
N PHE A 67 13.57 34.40 -11.74
CA PHE A 67 12.69 33.61 -10.89
C PHE A 67 13.06 33.76 -9.42
N ASN A 68 12.10 34.22 -8.63
CA ASN A 68 12.21 34.38 -7.19
C ASN A 68 11.15 33.51 -6.51
N TRP A 69 11.54 32.85 -5.42
CA TRP A 69 10.66 31.96 -4.66
C TRP A 69 10.55 32.43 -3.23
N ASP A 70 9.31 32.55 -2.74
CA ASP A 70 9.02 32.51 -1.31
C ASP A 70 8.55 31.09 -0.97
N ILE A 71 9.24 30.46 -0.02
CA ILE A 71 9.21 29.02 0.23
C ILE A 71 8.33 28.65 1.43
N ASP A 72 8.10 29.58 2.36
CA ASP A 72 7.36 29.30 3.59
C ASP A 72 6.78 30.60 4.18
N ASP A 73 5.47 30.80 3.99
CA ASP A 73 4.69 31.95 4.46
C ASP A 73 4.62 32.13 5.99
N ARG A 74 5.33 31.30 6.75
CA ARG A 74 5.41 31.31 8.22
C ARG A 74 6.75 31.85 8.73
N VAL A 75 7.74 31.93 7.86
CA VAL A 75 9.08 32.40 8.19
C VAL A 75 9.19 33.84 7.69
N ASP A 76 9.83 34.67 8.49
CA ASP A 76 10.26 36.02 8.12
C ASP A 76 11.78 35.98 8.19
N SER A 77 12.43 35.98 7.03
CA SER A 77 13.86 35.71 6.87
C SER A 77 14.68 36.99 6.95
N ASP A 78 14.08 38.13 6.61
CA ASP A 78 14.71 39.45 6.69
C ASP A 78 14.28 40.30 7.91
N ASP A 79 13.38 39.76 8.73
CA ASP A 79 12.82 40.36 9.95
C ASP A 79 12.09 41.71 9.68
N ASP A 80 11.51 41.88 8.49
CA ASP A 80 10.77 43.11 8.13
C ASP A 80 9.30 43.14 8.62
N GLY A 81 8.80 41.99 9.11
CA GLY A 81 7.47 41.80 9.65
C GLY A 81 6.42 41.33 8.64
N ASP A 82 6.80 41.12 7.38
CA ASP A 82 6.03 40.43 6.35
C ASP A 82 6.67 39.06 6.11
N THR A 83 5.86 37.99 6.19
CA THR A 83 6.34 36.61 5.98
C THR A 83 6.11 36.15 4.54
N THR A 84 5.68 37.04 3.65
CA THR A 84 5.21 36.71 2.29
C THR A 84 6.04 37.35 1.17
N ASN A 85 7.16 38.00 1.53
CA ASN A 85 8.09 38.67 0.64
C ASN A 85 9.54 38.19 0.84
N ASP A 86 9.72 36.96 1.30
CA ASP A 86 11.03 36.35 1.56
C ASP A 86 11.62 35.73 0.29
N TRP A 87 11.99 36.58 -0.66
CA TRP A 87 12.41 36.15 -1.99
C TRP A 87 13.78 35.47 -2.01
N GLN A 88 13.80 34.23 -2.51
CA GLN A 88 15.01 33.46 -2.77
C GLN A 88 15.20 33.24 -4.27
N PRO A 89 16.32 33.70 -4.87
CA PRO A 89 16.56 33.51 -6.28
C PRO A 89 16.85 32.04 -6.60
N GLN A 90 16.49 31.61 -7.82
CA GLN A 90 16.91 30.30 -8.32
C GLN A 90 18.42 30.17 -8.46
N SER A 91 18.93 28.95 -8.26
CA SER A 91 20.32 28.62 -8.62
C SER A 91 20.53 28.65 -10.14
N GLU A 92 21.79 28.67 -10.58
CA GLU A 92 22.16 28.63 -12.02
C GLU A 92 21.56 27.41 -12.75
N ASP A 93 21.27 26.32 -12.04
CA ASP A 93 20.65 25.12 -12.59
C ASP A 93 19.11 25.24 -12.75
N GLY A 94 18.51 26.37 -12.36
CA GLY A 94 17.07 26.64 -12.48
C GLY A 94 16.20 26.04 -11.37
N PHE A 95 16.80 25.70 -10.23
CA PHE A 95 16.10 25.11 -9.08
C PHE A 95 16.41 25.80 -7.76
N VAL A 96 15.47 25.71 -6.82
CA VAL A 96 15.66 26.07 -5.41
C VAL A 96 15.62 24.80 -4.56
N PHE A 97 16.57 24.66 -3.65
CA PHE A 97 16.61 23.60 -2.65
C PHE A 97 15.81 24.00 -1.43
N VAL A 98 14.88 23.13 -1.01
CA VAL A 98 13.97 23.41 0.09
C VAL A 98 13.94 22.26 1.08
N ASN A 99 13.97 22.60 2.38
CA ASN A 99 13.73 21.66 3.45
C ASN A 99 12.74 22.26 4.46
N TRP A 100 11.54 21.68 4.57
CA TRP A 100 10.56 22.12 5.56
C TRP A 100 10.68 21.31 6.85
N SER A 101 10.98 21.99 7.95
CA SER A 101 11.20 21.34 9.25
C SER A 101 9.90 20.91 9.94
N SER A 102 8.81 21.68 9.79
CA SER A 102 7.55 21.44 10.49
C SER A 102 6.40 21.11 9.55
N PRO A 103 5.60 20.07 9.86
CA PRO A 103 4.38 19.77 9.11
C PRO A 103 3.35 20.89 9.28
N GLY A 104 2.46 21.03 8.30
CA GLY A 104 1.45 22.08 8.29
C GLY A 104 0.99 22.45 6.88
N GLU A 105 0.01 23.32 6.81
CA GLU A 105 -0.40 23.97 5.57
C GLU A 105 0.43 25.25 5.42
N ILE A 106 1.01 25.43 4.24
CA ILE A 106 1.84 26.58 3.88
C ILE A 106 1.44 27.11 2.53
N TYR A 107 1.90 28.31 2.22
CA TYR A 107 1.74 28.94 0.92
C TYR A 107 3.12 29.24 0.32
N VAL A 108 3.38 28.71 -0.87
CA VAL A 108 4.62 28.95 -1.62
C VAL A 108 4.31 29.89 -2.76
N ILE A 109 5.07 30.97 -2.91
CA ILE A 109 4.87 31.99 -3.93
C ILE A 109 6.04 31.96 -4.92
N LEU A 110 5.72 31.92 -6.21
CA LEU A 110 6.68 32.14 -7.27
C LEU A 110 6.45 33.51 -7.86
N GLU A 111 7.46 34.37 -7.80
CA GLU A 111 7.53 35.62 -8.53
C GLU A 111 8.42 35.45 -9.75
N VAL A 112 7.92 35.89 -10.90
CA VAL A 112 8.70 35.92 -12.14
C VAL A 112 8.76 37.34 -12.65
N CYS A 113 9.96 37.90 -12.73
CA CYS A 113 10.21 39.23 -13.23
C CYS A 113 10.79 39.20 -14.64
N THR A 114 10.38 40.16 -15.45
CA THR A 114 10.96 40.45 -16.76
C THR A 114 12.25 41.28 -16.63
N GLY A 115 13.05 41.37 -17.69
CA GLY A 115 14.27 42.20 -17.71
C GLY A 115 14.04 43.70 -17.50
N ILE A 116 12.79 44.15 -17.58
CA ILE A 116 12.36 45.54 -17.31
C ILE A 116 11.83 45.75 -15.87
N GLY A 117 11.88 44.72 -15.02
CA GLY A 117 11.44 44.78 -13.63
C GLY A 117 9.92 44.72 -13.43
N VAL A 118 9.17 44.25 -14.44
CA VAL A 118 7.73 43.93 -14.27
C VAL A 118 7.62 42.49 -13.81
N CYS A 119 7.02 42.29 -12.64
CA CYS A 119 6.92 40.99 -11.98
C CYS A 119 5.47 40.49 -11.93
N GLU A 120 5.29 39.18 -12.08
CA GLU A 120 4.03 38.47 -11.88
C GLU A 120 4.21 37.38 -10.81
N GLU A 121 3.28 37.32 -9.87
CA GLU A 121 3.32 36.39 -8.76
C GLU A 121 2.24 35.31 -8.88
N LYS A 122 2.58 34.09 -8.49
CA LYS A 122 1.64 32.99 -8.40
C LYS A 122 1.90 32.12 -7.18
N GLY A 123 0.88 32.05 -6.33
CA GLY A 123 0.91 31.26 -5.11
C GLY A 123 0.32 29.86 -5.23
N TYR A 124 0.91 28.93 -4.49
CA TYR A 124 0.60 27.51 -4.48
C TYR A 124 0.34 27.06 -3.03
N PRO A 125 -0.91 26.71 -2.68
CA PRO A 125 -1.20 26.15 -1.37
C PRO A 125 -0.65 24.73 -1.28
N LEU A 126 0.13 24.46 -0.25
CA LEU A 126 0.79 23.19 -0.02
C LEU A 126 0.52 22.65 1.38
N ARG A 127 0.40 21.33 1.49
CA ARG A 127 0.23 20.63 2.76
C ARG A 127 1.41 19.71 3.00
N ILE A 128 2.26 20.10 3.93
CA ILE A 128 3.40 19.30 4.40
C ILE A 128 2.88 18.33 5.45
N ARG A 129 2.99 17.03 5.16
CA ARG A 129 2.57 15.95 6.07
C ARG A 129 3.72 15.54 6.99
N ASP A 130 3.36 14.95 8.12
CA ASP A 130 4.35 14.28 8.97
C ASP A 130 4.77 12.97 8.28
N PRO A 131 6.07 12.62 8.22
CA PRO A 131 6.51 11.31 7.73
C PRO A 131 5.84 10.11 8.42
N ALA A 132 5.42 10.25 9.68
CA ALA A 132 4.67 9.21 10.40
C ALA A 132 3.24 9.02 9.86
N GLU A 133 2.70 9.99 9.12
CA GLU A 133 1.39 9.93 8.46
C GLU A 133 1.49 9.34 7.04
N LYS A 134 2.68 8.90 6.61
CA LYS A 134 2.84 8.24 5.31
C LYS A 134 1.97 6.99 5.29
N ASP A 135 0.95 7.00 4.43
CA ASP A 135 0.07 5.87 4.23
C ASP A 135 0.92 4.64 3.87
N ASP A 136 0.89 3.63 4.75
CA ASP A 136 1.60 2.37 4.52
C ASP A 136 1.17 1.83 3.16
N SER A 137 2.10 1.79 2.20
CA SER A 137 1.82 1.22 0.89
C SER A 137 1.31 -0.21 1.08
N LEU A 138 0.41 -0.69 0.21
CA LEU A 138 -0.11 -2.06 0.26
C LEU A 138 0.97 -3.17 0.25
N ALA A 139 2.23 -2.80 0.01
CA ALA A 139 3.39 -3.69 0.07
C ALA A 139 4.01 -3.83 1.48
N ASP A 140 3.59 -3.03 2.47
CA ASP A 140 4.20 -2.98 3.81
C ASP A 140 3.31 -3.56 4.92
N PHE A 141 2.42 -4.51 4.58
CA PHE A 141 1.62 -5.22 5.59
C PHE A 141 2.52 -6.12 6.46
N SER A 142 2.96 -5.59 7.61
CA SER A 142 3.43 -6.40 8.72
C SER A 142 2.25 -7.12 9.38
N LEU A 143 2.45 -8.36 9.82
CA LEU A 143 1.49 -9.07 10.68
C LEU A 143 1.16 -8.29 11.96
N ASP A 144 2.06 -7.40 12.40
CA ASP A 144 1.83 -6.51 13.54
C ASP A 144 0.79 -5.41 13.26
N SER A 145 0.57 -5.01 12.00
CA SER A 145 -0.54 -4.11 11.61
C SER A 145 -1.88 -4.84 11.49
N LEU A 146 -1.84 -6.17 11.38
CA LEU A 146 -3.03 -7.04 11.31
C LEU A 146 -3.52 -7.42 12.71
N LEU A 147 -2.62 -7.41 13.70
CA LEU A 147 -2.97 -7.59 15.09
C LEU A 147 -3.49 -6.26 15.65
N PRO A 148 -4.70 -6.26 16.24
CA PRO A 148 -5.20 -5.05 16.90
C PRO A 148 -4.22 -4.61 17.99
N LYS A 149 -3.68 -3.40 17.87
CA LYS A 149 -2.89 -2.77 18.93
C LYS A 149 -3.75 -2.71 20.19
N ALA A 150 -3.15 -2.95 21.36
CA ALA A 150 -3.84 -3.06 22.65
C ALA A 150 -4.37 -1.71 23.19
N GLU A 151 -4.76 -0.80 22.31
CA GLU A 151 -5.45 0.45 22.63
C GLU A 151 -6.94 0.17 22.48
N ASP A 152 -7.72 0.41 23.55
CA ASP A 152 -9.14 0.11 23.84
C ASP A 152 -10.04 -0.59 22.79
N SER A 153 -9.99 -0.20 21.51
CA SER A 153 -10.72 -0.84 20.40
C SER A 153 -10.19 -2.23 20.02
N GLY A 154 -8.89 -2.48 20.22
CA GLY A 154 -8.25 -3.73 19.83
C GLY A 154 -8.66 -4.93 20.69
N ILE A 155 -8.90 -4.69 21.98
CA ILE A 155 -9.33 -5.72 22.93
C ILE A 155 -10.76 -6.18 22.60
N LEU A 156 -11.65 -5.26 22.22
CA LEU A 156 -13.02 -5.58 21.81
C LEU A 156 -13.06 -6.50 20.59
N LEU A 157 -12.19 -6.24 19.60
CA LEU A 157 -12.11 -7.06 18.39
C LEU A 157 -11.54 -8.46 18.68
N GLY A 158 -10.56 -8.56 19.59
CA GLY A 158 -10.06 -9.85 20.08
C GLY A 158 -11.13 -10.65 20.83
N VAL A 159 -11.93 -9.99 21.68
CA VAL A 159 -13.06 -10.63 22.39
C VAL A 159 -14.14 -11.09 21.42
N LEU A 160 -14.46 -10.30 20.39
CA LEU A 160 -15.39 -10.68 19.33
C LEU A 160 -14.92 -11.94 18.60
N LEU A 161 -13.63 -12.01 18.25
CA LEU A 161 -13.05 -13.17 17.56
C LEU A 161 -13.12 -14.43 18.43
N MET A 162 -12.83 -14.31 19.73
CA MET A 162 -12.97 -15.42 20.68
C MET A 162 -14.43 -15.88 20.83
N LEU A 163 -15.38 -14.95 20.88
CA LEU A 163 -16.82 -15.26 20.90
C LEU A 163 -17.26 -16.01 19.64
N LEU A 164 -16.79 -15.60 18.46
CA LEU A 164 -17.08 -16.29 17.20
C LEU A 164 -16.50 -17.70 17.16
N LEU A 165 -15.29 -17.90 17.68
CA LEU A 165 -14.68 -19.23 17.79
C LEU A 165 -15.46 -20.14 18.75
N VAL A 166 -15.87 -19.61 19.90
CA VAL A 166 -16.68 -20.35 20.88
C VAL A 166 -18.06 -20.67 20.29
N LEU A 167 -18.70 -19.72 19.61
CA LEU A 167 -20.00 -19.94 18.97
C LEU A 167 -19.88 -20.98 17.85
N GLY A 168 -18.85 -20.89 17.00
CA GLY A 168 -18.56 -21.87 15.96
C GLY A 168 -18.34 -23.27 16.54
N TRP A 169 -17.62 -23.36 17.67
CA TRP A 169 -17.43 -24.61 18.40
C TRP A 169 -18.74 -25.16 18.98
N ILE A 170 -19.60 -24.31 19.56
CA ILE A 170 -20.91 -24.72 20.10
C ILE A 170 -21.83 -25.23 18.99
N VAL A 171 -21.87 -24.55 17.84
CA VAL A 171 -22.69 -24.97 16.69
C VAL A 171 -22.21 -26.32 16.15
N MET A 172 -20.90 -26.55 16.04
CA MET A 172 -20.36 -27.85 15.62
C MET A 172 -20.57 -28.96 16.66
N ARG A 173 -20.88 -28.63 17.92
CA ARG A 173 -21.18 -29.59 18.99
C ARG A 173 -22.68 -29.86 19.16
N GLN A 174 -23.55 -29.37 18.27
CA GLN A 174 -24.95 -29.77 18.31
C GLN A 174 -25.04 -31.28 18.05
N PRO A 175 -25.70 -32.06 18.94
CA PRO A 175 -25.80 -33.49 18.75
C PRO A 175 -26.52 -33.76 17.44
N THR A 176 -25.93 -34.62 16.62
CA THR A 176 -26.54 -34.97 15.33
C THR A 176 -27.82 -35.76 15.57
N GLU A 177 -28.76 -35.76 14.62
CA GLU A 177 -30.05 -36.48 14.73
C GLU A 177 -29.85 -37.95 15.16
N VAL A 178 -28.74 -38.56 14.73
CA VAL A 178 -28.33 -39.93 15.09
C VAL A 178 -27.95 -40.09 16.56
N GLU A 179 -27.34 -39.08 17.17
CA GLU A 179 -26.97 -39.10 18.60
C GLU A 179 -28.18 -38.85 19.50
N ILE A 180 -29.14 -38.04 19.04
CA ILE A 180 -30.41 -37.79 19.73
C ILE A 180 -31.27 -39.06 19.71
N ASP A 181 -31.42 -39.70 18.54
CA ASP A 181 -32.14 -40.98 18.41
C ASP A 181 -31.46 -42.10 19.22
N ALA A 182 -30.13 -42.13 19.28
CA ALA A 182 -29.40 -43.09 20.10
C ALA A 182 -29.63 -42.86 21.60
N GLN A 183 -29.68 -41.61 22.05
CA GLN A 183 -29.98 -41.28 23.44
C GLN A 183 -31.43 -41.63 23.79
N GLU A 184 -32.39 -41.36 22.90
CA GLU A 184 -33.80 -41.72 23.09
C GLU A 184 -33.99 -43.25 23.11
N ALA A 185 -33.24 -44.00 22.30
CA ALA A 185 -33.22 -45.47 22.34
C ALA A 185 -32.61 -46.03 23.63
N VAL A 186 -31.58 -45.39 24.20
CA VAL A 186 -30.99 -45.73 25.51
C VAL A 186 -31.96 -45.43 26.66
N ASP A 187 -32.69 -44.32 26.58
CA ASP A 187 -33.67 -43.96 27.61
C ASP A 187 -34.94 -44.83 27.51
N ALA A 188 -35.33 -45.25 26.29
CA ALA A 188 -36.48 -46.13 26.05
C ALA A 188 -36.20 -47.60 26.40
N TYR A 189 -34.97 -48.05 26.19
CA TYR A 189 -34.50 -49.38 26.58
C TYR A 189 -33.26 -49.18 27.45
N ASP A 190 -33.42 -49.32 28.77
CA ASP A 190 -32.37 -49.15 29.81
C ASP A 190 -31.18 -50.11 29.58
N VAL A 191 -30.34 -49.79 28.61
CA VAL A 191 -29.21 -50.59 28.15
C VAL A 191 -27.93 -49.79 28.39
N SER A 192 -27.10 -50.29 29.29
CA SER A 192 -25.88 -49.62 29.77
C SER A 192 -24.81 -49.26 28.71
N GLN A 193 -24.91 -49.74 27.47
CA GLN A 193 -24.00 -49.39 26.38
C GLN A 193 -24.58 -49.80 25.02
N VAL A 194 -24.68 -48.85 24.09
CA VAL A 194 -24.99 -49.09 22.68
C VAL A 194 -23.69 -48.93 21.90
N VAL A 195 -23.14 -50.04 21.39
CA VAL A 195 -22.02 -50.00 20.45
C VAL A 195 -22.59 -49.66 19.09
N THR A 196 -22.29 -48.46 18.59
CA THR A 196 -22.67 -48.04 17.24
C THR A 196 -21.73 -48.69 16.23
N GLU A 197 -21.94 -49.96 15.93
CA GLU A 197 -21.39 -50.53 14.70
C GLU A 197 -22.11 -49.87 13.53
N GLY A 198 -21.43 -48.92 12.87
CA GLY A 198 -21.94 -48.21 11.70
C GLY A 198 -22.31 -49.20 10.58
N GLY A 199 -23.59 -49.57 10.51
CA GLY A 199 -24.16 -50.45 9.51
C GLY A 199 -25.46 -49.86 8.99
N VAL A 200 -25.53 -49.59 7.69
CA VAL A 200 -26.70 -49.03 7.01
C VAL A 200 -27.91 -49.97 7.19
N LEU A 201 -28.99 -49.43 7.74
CA LEU A 201 -30.29 -50.09 7.88
C LEU A 201 -30.81 -50.53 6.50
N GLY A 202 -30.80 -51.84 6.24
CA GLY A 202 -31.44 -52.42 5.04
C GLY A 202 -30.70 -53.56 4.34
N MET A 203 -29.56 -54.03 4.87
CA MET A 203 -28.82 -55.15 4.29
C MET A 203 -28.88 -56.38 5.20
N ASP A 204 -29.19 -57.52 4.58
CA ASP A 204 -29.49 -58.84 5.12
C ASP A 204 -28.72 -59.21 6.42
N HIS A 205 -29.44 -59.42 7.53
CA HIS A 205 -28.88 -59.85 8.83
C HIS A 205 -28.57 -61.35 8.84
N HIS A 206 -27.80 -61.81 7.87
CA HIS A 206 -27.21 -63.14 7.89
C HIS A 206 -25.78 -63.02 8.39
N ALA A 207 -25.51 -63.63 9.54
CA ALA A 207 -24.13 -63.84 9.96
C ALA A 207 -23.42 -64.62 8.84
N PRO A 208 -22.22 -64.21 8.41
CA PRO A 208 -21.47 -64.98 7.43
C PRO A 208 -21.33 -66.41 7.94
N PRO A 209 -21.50 -67.43 7.08
CA PRO A 209 -21.37 -68.81 7.51
C PRO A 209 -20.02 -69.00 8.21
N PRO A 210 -19.96 -69.81 9.27
CA PRO A 210 -18.75 -69.97 10.06
C PRO A 210 -17.59 -70.34 9.14
N LYS A 211 -16.47 -69.63 9.32
CA LYS A 211 -15.26 -69.80 8.50
C LYS A 211 -14.90 -71.29 8.46
N PRO A 212 -14.66 -71.88 7.27
CA PRO A 212 -14.37 -73.31 7.17
C PRO A 212 -13.16 -73.63 8.06
N LYS A 213 -13.30 -74.66 8.90
CA LYS A 213 -12.26 -75.09 9.83
C LYS A 213 -11.06 -75.59 9.03
N HIS A 214 -9.94 -74.86 9.09
CA HIS A 214 -8.68 -75.39 8.59
C HIS A 214 -8.26 -76.55 9.49
N LEU A 215 -8.38 -77.77 8.99
CA LEU A 215 -7.95 -78.98 9.70
C LEU A 215 -6.43 -78.98 9.85
N THR A 216 -5.95 -79.20 11.07
CA THR A 216 -4.52 -79.42 11.32
C THR A 216 -4.06 -80.75 10.71
N LYS A 217 -2.75 -81.01 10.64
CA LYS A 217 -2.22 -82.26 10.07
C LYS A 217 -2.77 -83.51 10.78
N ASP A 218 -3.02 -83.42 12.07
CA ASP A 218 -3.51 -84.53 12.89
C ASP A 218 -5.03 -84.70 12.73
N ASP A 219 -5.78 -83.60 12.62
CA ASP A 219 -7.22 -83.65 12.34
C ASP A 219 -7.52 -84.27 10.97
N ARG A 220 -6.65 -84.07 9.97
CA ARG A 220 -6.77 -84.70 8.63
C ARG A 220 -6.59 -86.23 8.66
N ARG A 221 -6.13 -86.80 9.77
CA ARG A 221 -5.96 -88.25 9.97
C ARG A 221 -7.10 -88.88 10.77
N SER A 222 -7.93 -88.08 11.46
CA SER A 222 -9.08 -88.60 12.20
C SER A 222 -10.25 -88.89 11.24
N LYS A 223 -10.91 -90.04 11.41
CA LYS A 223 -12.07 -90.43 10.59
C LYS A 223 -13.31 -89.58 10.84
N GLU A 224 -13.36 -88.91 11.99
CA GLU A 224 -14.48 -88.09 12.45
C GLU A 224 -14.47 -86.69 11.82
N SER A 225 -13.34 -86.23 11.29
CA SER A 225 -13.20 -84.90 10.66
C SER A 225 -13.92 -84.74 9.31
N GLY A 226 -14.46 -85.83 8.74
CA GLY A 226 -15.08 -85.83 7.41
C GLY A 226 -14.11 -85.57 6.24
N TYR A 227 -12.80 -85.45 6.51
CA TYR A 227 -11.81 -85.18 5.47
C TYR A 227 -11.54 -86.43 4.60
N VAL A 228 -11.89 -86.36 3.32
CA VAL A 228 -11.54 -87.38 2.33
C VAL A 228 -10.23 -86.98 1.65
N ARG A 229 -9.17 -87.79 1.81
CA ARG A 229 -7.90 -87.53 1.12
C ARG A 229 -8.07 -87.77 -0.39
N PRO A 230 -7.59 -86.87 -1.26
CA PRO A 230 -7.55 -87.15 -2.69
C PRO A 230 -6.63 -88.35 -2.95
N VAL A 231 -7.11 -89.30 -3.75
CA VAL A 231 -6.34 -90.48 -4.14
C VAL A 231 -5.33 -90.05 -5.18
N THR A 232 -4.06 -89.92 -4.79
CA THR A 232 -2.99 -89.75 -5.77
C THR A 232 -2.82 -91.07 -6.50
N SER A 233 -3.21 -91.14 -7.77
CA SER A 233 -2.84 -92.27 -8.61
C SER A 233 -1.31 -92.29 -8.70
N ARG A 234 -0.69 -93.32 -8.12
CA ARG A 234 0.70 -93.62 -8.41
C ARG A 234 0.77 -93.88 -9.91
N ARG A 235 1.37 -92.96 -10.68
CA ARG A 235 1.94 -93.30 -11.97
C ARG A 235 3.11 -94.23 -11.68
N ARG A 236 2.81 -95.53 -11.49
CA ARG A 236 3.82 -96.58 -11.60
C ARG A 236 4.31 -96.54 -13.05
N ARG A 237 5.63 -96.55 -13.14
CA ARG A 237 6.43 -96.53 -14.36
C ARG A 237 5.87 -97.44 -15.43
#